data_AF-A0A0F9T9E5-F1
#
_entry.id   AF-A0A0F9T9E5-F1
#
_cell.length_a   1.000
_cell.length_b   1.000
_cell.length_c   1.000
_cell.angle_alpha   90.00
_cell.angle_beta   90.00
_cell.angle_gamma   90.00
#
_symmetry.space_group_name_H-M   'P 1'
#
loop_
_entity.id
_entity.type
_entity.pdbx_description
1 polymer ?
#
loop_
_entity_poly.entity_id
_entity_poly.type
_entity_poly.pdbx_seq_one_letter_code
_entity_poly.pdbx_strand_id
1 'polypeptide(L)' 'MITTDLNTGRVTFFLSQERQLEMSASEYEHFESLIKNPPHIQPIRPCTAYSVRVVNGLELNTKE' A
#
# COMPACT_ATOMS: atom_id res chain seq x y z
N MET A 1 23.00 1.85 0.37
CA MET A 1 23.63 1.88 1.71
C MET A 1 22.59 2.39 2.70
N ILE A 2 22.59 1.92 3.95
CA ILE A 2 21.67 2.38 5.01
C ILE A 2 22.52 2.89 6.18
N THR A 3 22.16 4.04 6.74
CA THR A 3 22.78 4.60 7.94
C THR A 3 21.73 5.03 8.94
N THR A 4 22.01 4.87 10.23
CA THR A 4 21.13 5.32 11.31
C THR A 4 21.86 6.32 12.17
N ASP A 5 21.30 7.52 12.34
CA ASP A 5 21.77 8.49 13.31
C ASP A 5 21.22 8.12 14.69
N LEU A 6 22.13 7.74 15.59
CA LEU A 6 21.79 7.31 16.95
C LEU A 6 21.31 8.45 17.85
N ASN A 7 21.63 9.71 17.52
CA ASN A 7 21.20 10.86 18.32
C ASN A 7 19.75 11.24 18.01
N THR A 8 19.35 11.15 16.74
CA THR A 8 18.03 11.57 16.26
C THR A 8 17.09 10.40 16.00
N GLY A 9 17.61 9.17 15.95
CA GLY A 9 16.86 7.98 15.57
C GLY A 9 16.40 8.02 14.10
N ARG A 10 17.06 8.80 13.23
CA ARG A 10 16.74 8.85 11.80
C ARG A 10 17.50 7.77 11.04
N VAL A 11 16.84 7.18 10.05
CA VAL A 11 17.38 6.18 9.12
C VAL A 11 17.42 6.79 7.72
N THR A 12 18.57 6.73 7.08
CA THR A 12 18.81 7.25 5.73
C THR A 12 19.16 6.12 4.77
N PHE A 13 18.46 6.06 3.65
CA PHE A 13 18.70 5.14 2.55
C PHE A 13 19.32 5.86 1.37
N PHE A 14 20.49 5.42 0.95
CA PHE A 14 21.15 5.92 -0.25
C PHE A 14 20.75 5.08 -1.45
N LEU A 15 19.88 5.63 -2.30
CA LEU A 15 19.39 5.02 -3.55
C LEU A 15 20.35 5.26 -4.71
N SER A 16 20.98 6.45 -4.75
CA SER A 16 22.07 6.81 -5.65
C SER A 16 22.94 7.89 -5.01
N GLN A 17 23.97 8.38 -5.71
CA GLN A 17 24.81 9.49 -5.22
C GLN A 17 24.02 10.79 -4.98
N GLU A 18 22.90 10.99 -5.69
CA GLU A 18 22.09 12.21 -5.62
C GLU A 18 20.71 11.97 -4.98
N ARG A 19 20.38 10.72 -4.63
CA ARG A 19 19.06 10.37 -4.08
C ARG A 19 19.20 9.65 -2.77
N GLN A 20 18.62 10.26 -1.75
CA GLN A 20 18.45 9.69 -0.43
C GLN A 20 16.99 9.75 0.02
N LEU A 21 16.59 8.76 0.81
CA LEU A 21 15.31 8.74 1.50
C LEU A 21 15.58 8.71 3.00
N GLU A 22 14.98 9.62 3.75
CA GLU A 22 15.08 9.65 5.21
C GLU A 22 13.72 9.34 5.84
N MET A 23 13.75 8.58 6.93
CA MET A 23 12.59 8.31 7.78
C MET A 23 13.04 8.12 9.23
N SER A 24 12.11 8.16 10.18
CA SER A 24 12.39 7.81 11.57
C SER A 24 12.64 6.31 11.74
N ALA A 25 13.32 5.91 12.82
CA ALA A 25 13.54 4.51 13.17
C ALA A 25 12.22 3.76 13.36
N SER A 26 11.19 4.40 13.94
CA SER A 26 9.88 3.77 14.10
C SER A 26 9.17 3.53 12.76
N GLU A 27 9.31 4.45 11.80
CA GLU A 27 8.79 4.24 10.44
C GLU A 27 9.54 3.12 9.73
N TYR A 28 10.87 3.03 9.92
CA TYR A 28 11.68 1.95 9.39
C TYR A 28 11.29 0.58 9.96
N GLU A 29 11.12 0.47 11.29
CA GLU A 29 10.69 -0.75 11.96
C GLU A 29 9.30 -1.20 11.50
N HIS A 30 8.38 -0.25 11.33
CA HIS A 30 7.06 -0.54 10.79
C HIS A 30 7.14 -1.09 9.35
N PHE A 31 7.95 -0.46 8.51
CA PHE A 31 8.19 -0.90 7.14
C PHE A 31 8.81 -2.31 7.09
N GLU A 32 9.83 -2.60 7.91
CA GLU A 32 10.39 -3.95 8.01
C GLU A 32 9.36 -4.98 8.46
N SER A 33 8.50 -4.62 9.41
CA SER A 33 7.44 -5.48 9.91
C SER A 33 6.44 -5.83 8.80
N LEU A 34 6.05 -4.86 7.96
CA LEU A 34 5.17 -5.07 6.81
C LEU A 34 5.79 -6.00 5.75
N ILE A 35 7.12 -5.95 5.55
CA ILE A 35 7.79 -6.85 4.60
C ILE A 35 7.87 -8.28 5.17
N LYS A 36 8.24 -8.41 6.45
CA LYS A 36 8.40 -9.71 7.13
C LYS A 36 7.05 -10.39 7.38
N ASN A 37 6.03 -9.60 7.67
CA ASN A 37 4.66 -10.02 7.95
C ASN A 37 3.71 -9.22 7.05
N PRO A 38 3.67 -9.53 5.74
CA PRO A 38 2.72 -8.88 4.85
C PRO A 38 1.31 -9.13 5.38
N PRO A 39 0.46 -8.09 5.49
CA PRO A 39 -0.92 -8.31 5.86
C PRO A 39 -1.52 -9.33 4.88
N HIS A 40 -2.33 -10.25 5.38
CA HIS A 40 -3.12 -11.14 4.53
C HIS A 40 -4.08 -10.28 3.69
N ILE A 41 -3.63 -9.86 2.52
CA ILE A 41 -4.48 -9.27 1.50
C ILE A 41 -5.31 -10.44 0.98
N GLN A 42 -6.51 -10.60 1.53
CA GLN A 42 -7.49 -11.46 0.90
C GLN A 42 -7.65 -10.92 -0.53
N PRO A 43 -7.46 -11.75 -1.57
CA PRO A 43 -7.75 -11.30 -2.92
C PRO A 43 -9.19 -10.84 -2.91
N ILE A 44 -9.40 -9.55 -3.20
CA ILE A 44 -10.72 -8.98 -3.37
C ILE A 44 -11.35 -9.85 -4.46
N ARG A 45 -12.33 -10.70 -4.09
CA ARG A 45 -13.09 -11.46 -5.08
C ARG A 45 -13.61 -10.43 -6.08
N PRO A 46 -13.37 -10.58 -7.39
CA PRO A 46 -14.03 -9.72 -8.35
C PRO A 46 -15.53 -9.85 -8.07
N CYS A 47 -16.17 -8.74 -7.74
CA CYS A 47 -17.59 -8.69 -7.48
C CYS A 47 -18.30 -8.98 -8.81
N THR A 48 -18.51 -10.26 -9.13
CA THR A 48 -19.32 -10.70 -10.26
C THR A 48 -20.78 -10.64 -9.84
N ALA A 49 -21.38 -9.45 -9.93
CA ALA A 49 -22.82 -9.30 -9.92
C ALA A 49 -23.22 -8.00 -10.64
N TYR A 50 -22.91 -7.92 -11.94
CA TYR A 50 -23.63 -7.02 -12.82
C TYR A 50 -24.62 -7.84 -13.64
N SER A 51 -25.90 -7.79 -13.28
CA SER A 51 -26.99 -8.15 -14.21
C SER A 51 -27.61 -6.86 -14.72
N VAL A 52 -27.08 -6.34 -15.83
CA VAL A 52 -27.71 -5.21 -16.54
C VAL A 52 -28.90 -5.77 -17.30
N ARG A 53 -30.13 -5.50 -16.84
CA ARG A 53 -31.35 -5.68 -17.65
C ARG A 53 -31.65 -4.34 -18.33
N VAL A 54 -31.38 -4.26 -19.63
CA VAL A 54 -31.79 -3.12 -20.45
C VAL A 54 -33.26 -3.29 -20.80
N VAL A 55 -34.13 -2.42 -20.26
CA VAL A 55 -35.52 -2.28 -20.72
C VAL A 55 -35.70 -0.83 -21.17
N ASN A 56 -35.91 -0.64 -22.47
CA ASN A 56 -36.18 0.66 -23.11
C ASN A 56 -35.19 1.80 -22.76
N GLY A 57 -33.89 1.52 -22.83
CA GLY A 57 -32.86 2.57 -22.91
C GLY A 57 -32.61 3.41 -21.65
N LEU A 58 -33.21 3.05 -20.51
CA LEU A 58 -32.79 3.56 -19.20
C LEU A 58 -32.06 2.45 -18.42
N GLU A 59 -30.80 2.69 -18.09
CA GLU A 59 -30.03 1.84 -17.17
C GLU A 59 -30.57 2.01 -15.75
N LEU A 60 -31.26 0.99 -15.24
CA LEU A 60 -31.68 0.91 -13.85
C LEU A 60 -30.68 0.03 -13.08
N ASN A 61 -29.79 0.69 -12.34
CA ASN A 61 -28.93 0.04 -11.36
C ASN A 61 -29.77 -0.36 -10.14
N THR A 62 -29.96 -1.66 -9.93
CA THR A 62 -30.61 -2.17 -8.71
C THR A 62 -29.58 -2.98 -7.93
N LYS A 63 -29.35 -2.58 -6.68
CA LYS A 63 -28.42 -3.23 -5.74
C LYS A 63 -29.24 -4.20 -4.90
N GLU A 64 -29.00 -5.51 -5.02
CA GLU A 64 -29.45 -6.50 -4.02
C GLU A 64 -28.49 -6.53 -2.82
#